data_AF-A0A1Q9UUJ5-F1
#
_entry.id   AF-A0A1Q9UUJ5-F1
#
_cell.length_a   1.000
_cell.length_b   1.000
_cell.length_c   1.000
_cell.angle_alpha   90.00
_cell.angle_beta   90.00
_cell.angle_gamma   90.00
#
_symmetry.space_group_name_H-M   'P 1'
#
loop_
_entity.id
_entity.type
_entity.pdbx_description
1 polymer ?
#
loop_
_entity_poly.entity_id
_entity_poly.type
_entity_poly.pdbx_seq_one_letter_code
_entity_poly.pdbx_strand_id
1 'polypeptide(L)'
;MTGTPEEQGPHARDEGQPGAERPPLPSPSDEADRPMTIIGGPAAQDSPDWRPEQGGAGAGSDVPAQRRADVPALATPSRITTFFSSTKRLGRWQVPEVLTLSGGFSESVLDLREAVVSSPVVELRLNDVFSSCKVIVPRGVGVDVPGGSALFSDLSGDYEGVSDPGMWRLTIVHNGAFSSVKVISLNPGEPEPKWWQKLF
;
A
#
# COMPACT_ATOMS: atom_id res chain seq x y z
N MET A 1 -69.15 -24.99 -6.35
CA MET A 1 -69.18 -25.37 -7.78
C MET A 1 -67.86 -24.93 -8.38
N THR A 2 -66.74 -25.61 -8.11
CA THR A 2 -66.17 -26.79 -8.81
C THR A 2 -65.97 -26.61 -10.32
N GLY A 3 -64.71 -26.71 -10.76
CA GLY A 3 -64.33 -26.79 -12.18
C GLY A 3 -62.83 -26.57 -12.48
N THR A 4 -61.98 -27.53 -12.07
CA THR A 4 -60.70 -27.90 -12.72
C THR A 4 -60.78 -29.45 -12.80
N PRO A 5 -60.35 -30.20 -13.85
CA PRO A 5 -58.95 -30.22 -14.33
C PRO A 5 -58.65 -30.72 -15.77
N GLU A 6 -57.34 -30.86 -16.07
CA GLU A 6 -56.67 -31.72 -17.09
C GLU A 6 -56.86 -31.37 -18.58
N GLU A 7 -55.87 -31.51 -19.47
CA GLU A 7 -55.07 -32.70 -19.78
C GLU A 7 -53.75 -32.36 -20.53
N GLN A 8 -52.81 -33.31 -20.47
CA GLN A 8 -51.40 -33.27 -20.87
C GLN A 8 -51.13 -33.87 -22.27
N GLY A 9 -50.01 -33.47 -22.90
CA GLY A 9 -49.15 -34.32 -23.75
C GLY A 9 -48.98 -33.91 -25.23
N PRO A 10 -47.91 -34.36 -25.95
CA PRO A 10 -46.81 -35.23 -25.53
C PRO A 10 -45.37 -34.71 -25.84
N HIS A 11 -44.42 -35.48 -25.33
CA HIS A 11 -42.97 -35.49 -25.50
C HIS A 11 -42.43 -35.42 -26.95
N ALA A 12 -41.31 -34.70 -27.12
CA ALA A 12 -40.18 -35.04 -28.01
C ALA A 12 -38.90 -34.54 -27.30
N ARG A 13 -38.11 -35.37 -26.61
CA ARG A 13 -37.01 -36.20 -27.15
C ARG A 13 -36.18 -35.44 -28.21
N ASP A 14 -35.27 -34.62 -27.72
CA ASP A 14 -34.14 -34.11 -28.50
C ASP A 14 -33.08 -35.22 -28.56
N GLU A 15 -33.00 -35.85 -29.73
CA GLU A 15 -32.11 -36.96 -30.02
C GLU A 15 -30.71 -36.44 -30.33
N GLY A 16 -29.71 -37.11 -29.75
CA GLY A 16 -28.31 -36.71 -29.77
C GLY A 16 -27.73 -36.44 -31.15
N GLN A 17 -27.14 -35.27 -31.28
CA GLN A 17 -26.19 -34.96 -32.34
C GLN A 17 -24.82 -35.60 -31.98
N PRO A 18 -24.27 -36.52 -32.79
CA PRO A 18 -22.93 -37.03 -32.56
C PRO A 18 -21.93 -35.91 -32.82
N GLY A 19 -21.32 -35.42 -31.75
CA GLY A 19 -20.20 -34.48 -31.82
C GLY A 19 -19.05 -35.13 -32.57
N ALA A 20 -18.70 -34.56 -33.72
CA ALA A 20 -17.49 -34.89 -34.44
C ALA A 20 -16.28 -34.80 -33.50
N GLU A 21 -15.56 -35.91 -33.35
CA GLU A 21 -14.32 -35.98 -32.59
C GLU A 21 -13.34 -34.93 -33.13
N ARG A 22 -13.02 -33.92 -32.30
CA ARG A 22 -11.90 -33.03 -32.56
C ARG A 22 -10.62 -33.87 -32.53
N PRO A 23 -9.66 -33.65 -33.46
CA PRO A 23 -8.34 -34.26 -33.33
C PRO A 23 -7.71 -33.84 -31.99
N PRO A 24 -7.00 -34.75 -31.30
CA PRO A 24 -6.31 -34.39 -30.07
C PRO A 24 -5.31 -33.25 -30.34
N LEU A 25 -5.33 -32.24 -29.47
CA LEU A 25 -4.29 -31.21 -29.43
C LEU A 25 -2.95 -31.88 -29.10
N PRO A 26 -1.84 -31.46 -29.73
CA PRO A 26 -0.52 -31.98 -29.40
C PRO A 26 -0.18 -31.69 -27.93
N SER A 27 0.33 -32.70 -27.23
CA SER A 27 0.78 -32.60 -25.83
C SER A 27 1.89 -31.55 -25.68
N PRO A 28 1.94 -30.79 -24.57
CA PRO A 28 2.87 -29.67 -24.37
C PRO A 28 4.34 -30.05 -24.10
N SER A 29 4.76 -31.26 -24.45
CA SER A 29 6.10 -31.78 -24.11
C SER A 29 7.15 -31.67 -25.22
N ASP A 30 6.83 -31.14 -26.40
CA ASP A 30 7.77 -31.02 -27.54
C ASP A 30 8.22 -29.57 -27.87
N GLU A 31 7.85 -28.57 -27.05
CA GLU A 31 8.33 -27.18 -27.20
C GLU A 31 9.66 -26.93 -26.46
N ALA A 32 10.12 -27.89 -25.64
CA ALA A 32 11.23 -27.70 -24.70
C ALA A 32 12.64 -27.96 -25.27
N ASP A 33 12.76 -28.42 -26.52
CA ASP A 33 14.07 -28.82 -27.08
C ASP A 33 14.42 -28.14 -28.42
N ARG A 34 13.95 -26.90 -28.61
CA ARG A 34 14.38 -26.07 -29.74
C ARG A 34 15.60 -25.24 -29.32
N PRO A 35 16.81 -25.49 -29.86
CA PRO A 35 17.92 -24.58 -29.63
C PRO A 35 17.60 -23.25 -30.31
N MET A 36 17.36 -22.19 -29.52
CA MET A 36 17.37 -20.84 -30.04
C MET A 36 18.78 -20.54 -30.57
N THR A 37 18.98 -20.65 -31.89
CA THR A 37 20.14 -20.06 -32.54
C THR A 37 20.00 -18.55 -32.48
N ILE A 38 20.63 -17.93 -31.48
CA ILE A 38 20.89 -16.48 -31.50
C ILE A 38 21.84 -16.23 -32.67
N ILE A 39 21.31 -15.70 -33.77
CA ILE A 39 22.12 -15.16 -34.86
C ILE A 39 22.77 -13.87 -34.34
N GLY A 40 24.04 -13.97 -33.95
CA GLY A 40 24.86 -12.84 -33.54
C GLY A 40 25.11 -11.90 -34.72
N GLY A 41 24.63 -10.66 -34.63
CA GLY A 41 25.04 -9.57 -35.51
C GLY A 41 26.46 -9.07 -35.18
N PRO A 42 27.11 -8.30 -36.06
CA PRO A 42 28.56 -8.05 -36.08
C PRO A 42 29.10 -7.12 -34.97
N ALA A 43 28.40 -6.93 -33.85
CA ALA A 43 28.84 -6.05 -32.76
C ALA A 43 29.57 -6.78 -31.62
N ALA A 44 30.06 -8.00 -31.88
CA ALA A 44 30.76 -8.84 -30.92
C ALA A 44 32.28 -8.91 -31.19
N GLN A 45 32.91 -7.76 -31.40
CA GLN A 45 34.34 -7.58 -31.18
C GLN A 45 34.56 -6.15 -30.73
N ASP A 46 34.67 -5.97 -29.43
CA ASP A 46 35.58 -5.01 -28.78
C ASP A 46 35.47 -5.28 -27.28
N SER A 47 36.23 -6.29 -26.83
CA SER A 47 36.50 -6.52 -25.42
C SER A 47 37.16 -5.27 -24.85
N PRO A 48 36.64 -4.62 -23.79
CA PRO A 48 37.40 -3.56 -23.14
C PRO A 48 38.54 -4.17 -22.33
N ASP A 49 39.78 -3.87 -22.73
CA ASP A 49 40.99 -4.11 -21.96
C ASP A 49 40.96 -3.26 -20.70
N TRP A 50 40.41 -3.81 -19.61
CA TRP A 50 40.48 -3.13 -18.33
C TRP A 50 41.94 -3.21 -17.80
N ARG A 51 42.54 -2.05 -17.53
CA ARG A 51 43.87 -1.91 -16.93
C ARG A 51 43.77 -0.87 -15.80
N PRO A 52 44.23 -1.16 -14.57
CA PRO A 52 44.16 -0.17 -13.51
C PRO A 52 45.36 0.78 -13.57
N GLU A 53 45.00 2.06 -13.36
CA GLU A 53 45.79 3.18 -12.83
C GLU A 53 46.73 3.96 -13.76
N GLN A 54 46.52 5.29 -13.86
CA GLN A 54 47.34 6.33 -13.18
C GLN A 54 47.21 7.72 -13.87
N GLY A 55 46.81 8.72 -13.07
CA GLY A 55 47.39 10.07 -13.02
C GLY A 55 47.17 11.08 -14.17
N GLY A 56 46.38 12.12 -13.91
CA GLY A 56 46.39 13.35 -14.72
C GLY A 56 45.58 14.49 -14.08
N ALA A 57 46.25 15.38 -13.36
CA ALA A 57 45.69 16.62 -12.83
C ALA A 57 45.24 17.54 -13.98
N GLY A 58 43.95 17.88 -14.02
CA GLY A 58 43.34 18.81 -14.96
C GLY A 58 42.49 19.82 -14.20
N ALA A 59 42.83 21.09 -14.36
CA ALA A 59 42.36 22.23 -13.61
C ALA A 59 40.86 22.55 -13.78
N GLY A 60 40.28 23.05 -12.70
CA GLY A 60 39.34 24.18 -12.67
C GLY A 60 38.17 24.14 -13.65
N SER A 61 37.04 23.64 -13.19
CA SER A 61 35.72 24.06 -13.66
C SER A 61 34.80 24.15 -12.46
N ASP A 62 34.95 25.22 -11.67
CA ASP A 62 33.94 25.64 -10.69
C ASP A 62 32.71 26.11 -11.47
N VAL A 63 31.90 25.16 -11.91
CA VAL A 63 30.53 25.43 -12.32
C VAL A 63 29.76 25.65 -11.02
N PRO A 64 29.20 26.85 -10.76
CA PRO A 64 28.38 27.03 -9.57
C PRO A 64 27.22 26.04 -9.70
N ALA A 65 27.11 25.13 -8.73
CA ALA A 65 26.01 24.19 -8.63
C ALA A 65 24.71 25.00 -8.67
N GLN A 66 24.06 24.98 -9.83
CA GLN A 66 22.82 25.68 -10.07
C GLN A 66 21.83 25.10 -9.07
N ARG A 67 21.55 25.85 -8.00
CA ARG A 67 20.55 25.52 -6.99
C ARG A 67 19.29 25.22 -7.78
N ARG A 68 18.95 23.93 -7.93
CA ARG A 68 17.64 23.54 -8.46
C ARG A 68 16.65 24.34 -7.63
N ALA A 69 15.89 25.20 -8.28
CA ALA A 69 14.72 25.77 -7.65
C ALA A 69 13.91 24.57 -7.15
N ASP A 70 13.64 24.53 -5.84
CA ASP A 70 12.67 23.61 -5.27
C ASP A 70 11.33 23.94 -5.92
N VAL A 71 11.05 23.31 -7.05
CA VAL A 71 9.68 23.15 -7.51
C VAL A 71 9.00 22.42 -6.36
N PRO A 72 7.93 22.97 -5.75
CA PRO A 72 7.21 22.26 -4.70
C PRO A 72 6.85 20.90 -5.28
N ALA A 73 7.45 19.84 -4.72
CA ALA A 73 7.06 18.50 -5.08
C ALA A 73 5.56 18.43 -4.78
N LEU A 74 4.73 18.32 -5.82
CA LEU A 74 3.30 18.09 -5.64
C LEU A 74 3.19 16.92 -4.68
N ALA A 75 2.60 17.16 -3.51
CA ALA A 75 2.49 16.15 -2.48
C ALA A 75 1.74 14.96 -3.06
N THR A 76 2.44 13.89 -3.38
CA THR A 76 1.81 12.72 -3.98
C THR A 76 1.04 12.01 -2.86
N PRO A 77 -0.30 11.98 -2.91
CA PRO A 77 -1.06 11.21 -1.94
C PRO A 77 -0.63 9.75 -2.05
N SER A 78 -0.26 9.14 -0.93
CA SER A 78 0.05 7.71 -0.89
C SER A 78 -1.15 6.92 -0.37
N ARG A 79 -1.33 5.70 -0.87
CA ARG A 79 -2.41 4.81 -0.45
C ARG A 79 -1.86 3.47 0.04
N ILE A 80 -2.36 3.03 1.19
CA ILE A 80 -2.18 1.70 1.74
C ILE A 80 -3.52 0.97 1.64
N THR A 81 -3.53 -0.20 1.00
CA THR A 81 -4.72 -1.04 0.88
C THR A 81 -4.53 -2.31 1.70
N THR A 82 -5.49 -2.65 2.55
CA THR A 82 -5.42 -3.83 3.43
C THR A 82 -6.80 -4.46 3.62
N PHE A 83 -7.11 -5.47 2.83
CA PHE A 83 -8.32 -6.27 2.99
C PHE A 83 -7.95 -7.68 3.44
N PHE A 84 -8.67 -8.23 4.42
CA PHE A 84 -8.43 -9.58 4.97
C PHE A 84 -6.95 -9.82 5.33
N SER A 85 -6.28 -8.80 5.84
CA SER A 85 -4.82 -8.79 6.00
C SER A 85 -4.40 -7.87 7.13
N SER A 86 -3.12 -7.91 7.46
CA SER A 86 -2.50 -6.93 8.34
C SER A 86 -1.40 -6.16 7.63
N THR A 87 -1.19 -4.91 8.03
CA THR A 87 -0.09 -4.08 7.53
C THR A 87 0.62 -3.37 8.67
N LYS A 88 1.95 -3.29 8.58
CA LYS A 88 2.78 -2.59 9.56
C LYS A 88 3.75 -1.68 8.82
N ARG A 89 3.79 -0.40 9.21
CA ARG A 89 4.77 0.59 8.79
C ARG A 89 5.56 0.99 10.03
N LEU A 90 6.78 0.48 10.12
CA LEU A 90 7.64 0.61 11.30
C LEU A 90 8.97 1.26 10.91
N GLY A 91 9.63 1.88 11.89
CA GLY A 91 10.94 2.48 11.71
C GLY A 91 10.91 3.63 10.71
N ARG A 92 11.97 3.74 9.90
CA ARG A 92 12.13 4.84 8.95
C ARG A 92 11.41 4.56 7.64
N TRP A 93 10.32 5.28 7.40
CA TRP A 93 9.57 5.29 6.13
C TRP A 93 9.06 6.69 5.80
N GLN A 94 8.80 6.97 4.53
CA GLN A 94 8.33 8.28 4.07
C GLN A 94 6.84 8.44 4.30
N VAL A 95 6.44 9.46 5.06
CA VAL A 95 5.04 9.80 5.30
C VAL A 95 4.70 10.97 4.37
N PRO A 96 3.77 10.77 3.41
CA PRO A 96 3.32 11.87 2.57
C PRO A 96 2.51 12.88 3.40
N GLU A 97 2.32 14.07 2.85
CA GLU A 97 1.37 15.05 3.41
C GLU A 97 -0.05 14.47 3.52
N VAL A 98 -0.47 13.63 2.56
CA VAL A 98 -1.77 12.94 2.59
C VAL A 98 -1.55 11.43 2.47
N LEU A 99 -1.90 10.71 3.53
CA LEU A 99 -1.87 9.24 3.57
C LEU A 99 -3.28 8.69 3.65
N THR A 100 -3.67 7.88 2.67
CA THR A 100 -4.95 7.16 2.71
C THR A 100 -4.74 5.70 3.08
N LEU A 101 -5.39 5.23 4.13
CA LEU A 101 -5.50 3.82 4.46
C LEU A 101 -6.90 3.35 4.10
N SER A 102 -7.00 2.35 3.23
CA SER A 102 -8.26 1.76 2.82
C SER A 102 -8.26 0.27 3.09
N GLY A 103 -9.24 -0.22 3.84
CA GLY A 103 -9.19 -1.61 4.25
C GLY A 103 -10.51 -2.18 4.75
N GLY A 104 -10.48 -3.47 5.02
CA GLY A 104 -11.58 -4.13 5.70
C GLY A 104 -11.20 -5.51 6.20
N PHE A 105 -11.76 -5.91 7.34
CA PHE A 105 -11.35 -7.14 8.04
C PHE A 105 -9.83 -7.17 8.25
N SER A 106 -9.30 -6.07 8.79
CA SER A 106 -7.86 -5.81 8.76
C SER A 106 -7.32 -5.22 10.05
N GLU A 107 -6.01 -5.38 10.23
CA GLU A 107 -5.25 -4.73 11.29
C GLU A 107 -4.13 -3.87 10.69
N SER A 108 -3.95 -2.64 11.17
CA SER A 108 -2.93 -1.74 10.68
C SER A 108 -2.14 -1.12 11.81
N VAL A 109 -0.82 -1.08 11.69
CA VAL A 109 0.07 -0.33 12.59
C VAL A 109 0.89 0.67 11.80
N LEU A 110 0.72 1.95 12.12
CA LEU A 110 1.49 3.05 11.56
C LEU A 110 2.33 3.65 12.68
N ASP A 111 3.62 3.33 12.71
CA ASP A 111 4.58 3.90 13.64
C ASP A 111 5.29 5.09 12.99
N LEU A 112 4.96 6.30 13.48
CA LEU A 112 5.45 7.57 12.97
C LEU A 112 6.65 8.10 13.78
N ARG A 113 7.14 7.35 14.77
CA ARG A 113 8.22 7.81 15.68
C ARG A 113 9.54 8.04 14.98
N GLU A 114 9.89 7.16 14.05
CA GLU A 114 11.11 7.25 13.24
C GLU A 114 10.80 7.59 11.78
N ALA A 115 9.54 7.90 11.47
CA ALA A 115 9.12 8.16 10.12
C ALA A 115 9.62 9.52 9.65
N VAL A 116 9.86 9.63 8.34
CA VAL A 116 10.32 10.86 7.71
C VAL A 116 9.09 11.61 7.22
N VAL A 117 8.76 12.69 7.92
CA VAL A 117 7.63 13.57 7.62
C VAL A 117 8.18 14.81 6.91
N SER A 118 7.72 15.07 5.70
CA SER A 118 8.17 16.22 4.89
C SER A 118 7.22 17.43 4.94
N SER A 119 6.11 17.33 5.66
CA SER A 119 5.06 18.35 5.74
C SER A 119 4.82 18.79 7.19
N PRO A 120 4.53 20.07 7.46
CA PRO A 120 4.11 20.52 8.79
C PRO A 120 2.78 19.89 9.24
N VAL A 121 1.95 19.45 8.30
CA VAL A 121 0.68 18.78 8.57
C VAL A 121 0.60 17.49 7.75
N VAL A 122 0.27 16.39 8.41
CA VAL A 122 -0.02 15.11 7.78
C VAL A 122 -1.50 14.82 7.94
N GLU A 123 -2.21 14.62 6.84
CA GLU A 123 -3.59 14.16 6.82
C GLU A 123 -3.63 12.65 6.65
N LEU A 124 -4.10 11.93 7.67
CA LEU A 124 -4.38 10.51 7.64
C LEU A 124 -5.87 10.27 7.38
N ARG A 125 -6.19 9.77 6.20
CA ARG A 125 -7.55 9.37 5.80
C ARG A 125 -7.73 7.88 6.03
N LEU A 126 -8.59 7.51 6.97
CA LEU A 126 -8.94 6.14 7.28
C LEU A 126 -10.29 5.83 6.62
N ASN A 127 -10.28 4.94 5.64
CA ASN A 127 -11.47 4.47 4.92
C ASN A 127 -11.62 2.96 5.14
N ASP A 128 -12.23 2.56 6.26
CA ASP A 128 -12.15 1.17 6.73
C ASP A 128 -13.47 0.58 7.26
N VAL A 129 -13.56 -0.75 7.25
CA VAL A 129 -14.73 -1.46 7.77
C VAL A 129 -14.33 -2.77 8.44
N PHE A 130 -14.84 -3.06 9.65
CA PHE A 130 -14.38 -4.22 10.43
C PHE A 130 -12.86 -4.25 10.61
N SER A 131 -12.28 -3.11 10.99
CA SER A 131 -10.83 -2.94 11.04
C SER A 131 -10.33 -2.37 12.36
N SER A 132 -9.07 -2.62 12.67
CA SER A 132 -8.33 -1.97 13.75
C SER A 132 -7.14 -1.21 13.18
N CYS A 133 -6.97 0.05 13.56
CA CYS A 133 -5.84 0.88 13.18
C CYS A 133 -5.15 1.45 14.42
N LYS A 134 -3.86 1.17 14.58
CA LYS A 134 -3.00 1.77 15.59
C LYS A 134 -2.05 2.77 14.94
N VAL A 135 -2.05 3.99 15.45
CA VAL A 135 -1.17 5.08 15.04
C VAL A 135 -0.31 5.49 16.23
N ILE A 136 1.01 5.43 16.07
CA ILE A 136 1.98 5.81 17.10
C ILE A 136 2.64 7.09 16.63
N VAL A 137 2.52 8.17 17.39
CA VAL A 137 3.16 9.45 17.09
C VAL A 137 4.28 9.73 18.10
N PRO A 138 5.39 10.41 17.70
CA PRO A 138 6.33 10.97 18.66
C PRO A 138 5.62 11.95 19.62
N ARG A 139 6.10 12.06 20.87
CA ARG A 139 5.59 13.09 21.79
C ARG A 139 5.88 14.49 21.23
N GLY A 140 5.02 15.45 21.54
CA GLY A 140 5.08 16.82 21.00
C GLY A 140 4.42 16.97 19.61
N VAL A 141 4.09 15.87 18.93
CA VAL A 141 3.21 15.91 17.74
C VAL A 141 1.78 16.11 18.20
N GLY A 142 1.16 17.20 17.76
CA GLY A 142 -0.27 17.44 17.96
C GLY A 142 -1.10 16.56 17.03
N VAL A 143 -2.18 16.02 17.55
CA VAL A 143 -3.13 15.17 16.81
C VAL A 143 -4.52 15.80 16.87
N ASP A 144 -5.03 16.17 15.71
CA ASP A 144 -6.41 16.63 15.54
C ASP A 144 -7.27 15.54 14.96
N VAL A 145 -8.48 15.43 15.51
CA VAL A 145 -9.52 14.55 15.01
C VAL A 145 -10.73 15.42 14.67
N PRO A 146 -10.71 16.13 13.53
CA PRO A 146 -11.80 17.03 13.13
C PRO A 146 -13.13 16.29 12.90
N GLY A 147 -13.10 14.95 12.87
CA GLY A 147 -14.25 14.08 12.68
C GLY A 147 -14.25 13.41 11.31
N GLY A 148 -15.36 12.75 11.00
CA GLY A 148 -15.58 11.98 9.78
C GLY A 148 -16.84 11.13 9.94
N SER A 149 -17.12 10.27 8.97
CA SER A 149 -18.29 9.38 9.03
C SER A 149 -17.94 8.04 9.70
N ALA A 150 -17.96 8.01 11.04
CA ALA A 150 -17.65 6.82 11.83
C ALA A 150 -18.94 6.19 12.41
N LEU A 151 -19.31 5.00 11.96
CA LEU A 151 -20.49 4.26 12.42
C LEU A 151 -20.08 3.07 13.29
N PHE A 152 -20.62 2.94 14.50
CA PHE A 152 -20.25 1.85 15.42
C PHE A 152 -18.72 1.70 15.60
N SER A 153 -18.02 2.83 15.65
CA SER A 153 -16.56 2.86 15.68
C SER A 153 -16.07 3.73 16.84
N ASP A 154 -14.86 3.47 17.32
CA ASP A 154 -14.20 4.23 18.38
C ASP A 154 -12.89 4.82 17.88
N LEU A 155 -12.61 6.08 18.26
CA LEU A 155 -11.30 6.68 18.11
C LEU A 155 -10.86 7.20 19.49
N SER A 156 -9.83 6.58 20.04
CA SER A 156 -9.35 6.87 21.39
C SER A 156 -7.83 6.81 21.46
N GLY A 157 -7.26 7.44 22.48
CA GLY A 157 -5.81 7.47 22.57
C GLY A 157 -5.24 8.34 23.67
N ASP A 158 -3.93 8.23 23.83
CA ASP A 158 -3.11 9.13 24.64
C ASP A 158 -2.38 10.07 23.67
N TYR A 159 -3.04 11.16 23.29
CA TYR A 159 -2.52 12.17 22.37
C TYR A 159 -2.95 13.57 22.79
N GLU A 160 -2.16 14.56 22.39
CA GLU A 160 -2.44 15.97 22.64
C GLU A 160 -2.92 16.63 21.35
N GLY A 161 -3.92 17.51 21.45
CA GLY A 161 -4.40 18.29 20.28
C GLY A 161 -3.51 19.47 19.91
N VAL A 162 -2.52 19.82 20.73
CA VAL A 162 -1.60 20.94 20.48
C VAL A 162 -0.23 20.37 20.15
N SER A 163 0.36 20.81 19.04
CA SER A 163 1.75 20.48 18.70
C SER A 163 2.71 21.41 19.46
N ASP A 164 3.84 20.85 19.89
CA ASP A 164 4.98 21.62 20.39
C ASP A 164 5.51 22.56 19.29
N PRO A 165 6.12 23.70 19.65
CA PRO A 165 6.77 24.58 18.68
C PRO A 165 7.81 23.84 17.83
N GLY A 166 7.66 23.90 16.50
CA GLY A 166 8.57 23.24 15.55
C GLY A 166 8.26 21.77 15.26
N MET A 167 7.26 21.19 15.94
CA MET A 167 6.75 19.86 15.63
C MET A 167 5.64 19.92 14.59
N TRP A 168 5.52 18.86 13.82
CA TRP A 168 4.43 18.67 12.86
C TRP A 168 3.13 18.27 13.57
N ARG A 169 2.05 18.20 12.80
CA ARG A 169 0.70 17.88 13.26
C ARG A 169 0.10 16.75 12.44
N LEU A 170 -0.57 15.82 13.11
CA LEU A 170 -1.38 14.78 12.48
C LEU A 170 -2.85 15.18 12.50
N THR A 171 -3.52 15.12 11.36
CA THR A 171 -4.97 15.27 11.25
C THR A 171 -5.56 13.93 10.82
N ILE A 172 -6.49 13.38 11.59
CA ILE A 172 -7.12 12.10 11.29
C ILE A 172 -8.56 12.33 10.84
N VAL A 173 -8.85 11.92 9.61
CA VAL A 173 -10.20 11.88 9.04
C VAL A 173 -10.63 10.42 8.96
N HIS A 174 -11.62 10.04 9.75
CA HIS A 174 -12.09 8.64 9.81
C HIS A 174 -13.46 8.48 9.15
N ASN A 175 -13.50 7.75 8.05
CA ASN A 175 -14.71 7.30 7.38
C ASN A 175 -14.76 5.78 7.45
N GLY A 176 -15.51 5.24 8.40
CA GLY A 176 -15.52 3.79 8.59
C GLY A 176 -16.70 3.28 9.39
N ALA A 177 -16.80 1.96 9.43
CA ALA A 177 -17.82 1.28 10.22
C ALA A 177 -17.28 0.05 10.94
N PHE A 178 -17.76 -0.18 12.17
CA PHE A 178 -17.32 -1.30 13.00
C PHE A 178 -15.79 -1.37 13.14
N SER A 179 -15.14 -0.22 13.32
CA SER A 179 -13.69 -0.13 13.41
C SER A 179 -13.21 0.56 14.69
N SER A 180 -11.93 0.36 15.01
CA SER A 180 -11.28 1.04 16.12
C SER A 180 -10.01 1.73 15.64
N VAL A 181 -9.83 2.98 16.06
CA VAL A 181 -8.64 3.78 15.78
C VAL A 181 -7.99 4.16 17.11
N LYS A 182 -6.78 3.69 17.32
CA LYS A 182 -6.00 3.93 18.52
C LYS A 182 -4.84 4.85 18.19
N VAL A 183 -4.76 6.00 18.86
CA VAL A 183 -3.61 6.90 18.75
C VAL A 183 -2.81 6.89 20.05
N ILE A 184 -1.49 6.78 19.97
CA ILE A 184 -0.63 6.84 21.16
C ILE A 184 0.59 7.71 20.92
N SER A 185 0.96 8.47 21.94
CA SER A 185 2.15 9.31 21.94
C SER A 185 3.28 8.62 22.67
N LEU A 186 4.29 8.16 21.93
CA LEU A 186 5.47 7.47 22.45
C LEU A 186 6.72 8.02 21.79
N ASN A 187 7.81 8.17 22.54
CA ASN A 187 9.08 8.58 21.95
C ASN A 187 9.78 7.43 21.21
N PRO A 188 10.70 7.73 20.28
CA PRO A 188 11.57 6.72 19.68
C PRO A 188 12.28 5.90 20.77
N GLY A 189 12.24 4.57 20.64
CA GLY A 189 12.82 3.64 21.62
C GLY A 189 11.98 3.40 22.89
N GLU A 190 10.91 4.16 23.14
CA GLU A 190 9.98 3.88 24.23
C GLU A 190 9.20 2.58 23.92
N PRO A 191 9.19 1.58 24.82
CA PRO A 191 8.49 0.33 24.58
C PRO A 191 6.98 0.55 24.56
N GLU A 192 6.27 -0.16 23.69
CA GLU A 192 4.81 -0.16 23.73
C GLU A 192 4.33 -0.71 25.09
N PRO A 193 3.36 -0.06 25.75
CA PRO A 193 2.86 -0.54 27.04
C PRO A 193 2.25 -1.94 26.90
N LYS A 194 2.69 -2.88 27.75
CA LYS A 194 2.29 -4.30 27.69
C LYS A 194 0.79 -4.56 27.84
N TRP A 195 0.04 -3.62 28.41
CA TRP A 195 -1.40 -3.75 28.58
C TRP A 195 -2.16 -3.62 27.25
N TRP A 196 -1.55 -3.03 26.21
CA TRP A 196 -2.16 -2.89 24.88
C TRP A 196 -2.15 -4.18 24.04
N GLN A 197 -1.18 -5.07 24.27
CA GLN A 197 -1.12 -6.36 23.56
C GLN A 197 -2.30 -7.29 23.88
N LYS A 198 -3.14 -6.93 24.85
CA LYS A 198 -4.29 -7.73 25.29
C LYS A 198 -5.63 -7.27 24.68
N LEU A 199 -5.62 -6.18 23.92
CA LEU A 199 -6.82 -5.58 23.32
C LEU A 199 -6.98 -5.94 21.83
N PHE A 200 -6.09 -6.77 21.30
CA PHE A 200 -6.09 -7.34 19.96
C PHE A 200 -5.76 -8.83 20.03
#